data_AF-A0A3P6FQ06-F1
#
_entry.id   AF-A0A3P6FQ06-F1
#
_cell.length_a   1.000
_cell.length_b   1.000
_cell.length_c   1.000
_cell.angle_alpha   90.00
_cell.angle_beta   90.00
_cell.angle_gamma   90.00
#
_symmetry.space_group_name_H-M   'P 1'
#
loop_
_entity.id
_entity.type
_entity.pdbx_description
1 polymer ?
#
loop_
_entity_poly.entity_id
_entity_poly.type
_entity_poly.pdbx_seq_one_letter_code
_entity_poly.pdbx_strand_id
1 'polypeptide(L)'
;LLLINIVISGISNFWCNTFTLPKLCIKTINSMCGAYLWKEGHHSAGVAWEEITHAKEEGGLGVRDLVTWNKACSMKLLWLLFFRSGSIWVAWFKQEILSGNISNFWTLKENNNHSWMVKRLLRLRDIAFPWIKMRIGNGRTCNFWVDNWSPFGSLTSFLQATIADLNREGNWIFPP
;
A
#
# COMPACT_ATOMS: atom_id res chain seq x y z
N LEU A 1 12.85 9.38 -25.88
CA LEU A 1 13.07 9.13 -24.43
C LEU A 1 12.72 10.32 -23.53
N LEU A 2 13.13 11.55 -23.85
CA LEU A 2 12.88 12.74 -23.02
C LEU A 2 11.39 12.95 -22.67
N LEU A 3 10.49 12.78 -23.64
CA LEU A 3 9.03 12.87 -23.43
C LEU A 3 8.50 11.88 -22.38
N ILE A 4 8.95 10.62 -22.44
CA ILE A 4 8.51 9.57 -21.50
C ILE A 4 9.06 9.87 -20.09
N ASN A 5 10.36 10.16 -20.00
CA ASN A 5 11.03 10.30 -18.71
C ASN A 5 10.66 11.58 -17.96
N ILE A 6 10.33 12.66 -18.68
CA ILE A 6 9.98 13.94 -18.06
C ILE A 6 8.46 14.10 -17.97
N VAL A 7 7.78 14.09 -19.11
CA VAL A 7 6.36 14.46 -19.18
C VAL A 7 5.47 13.35 -18.66
N ILE A 8 5.60 12.14 -19.21
CA ILE A 8 4.76 11.00 -18.77
C ILE A 8 5.05 10.66 -17.32
N SER A 9 6.33 10.56 -16.93
CA SER A 9 6.69 10.31 -15.54
C SER A 9 6.18 11.42 -14.60
N GLY A 10 6.17 12.68 -15.01
CA GLY A 10 5.63 13.80 -14.23
C GLY A 10 4.12 13.66 -14.01
N ILE A 11 3.37 13.40 -15.08
CA ILE A 11 1.91 13.20 -15.03
C ILE A 11 1.57 11.97 -14.18
N SER A 12 2.22 10.82 -14.44
CA SER A 12 2.01 9.61 -13.67
C SER A 12 2.37 9.80 -12.19
N ASN A 13 3.42 10.56 -11.89
CA ASN A 13 3.79 10.87 -10.52
C ASN A 13 2.72 11.71 -9.81
N PHE A 14 2.18 12.75 -10.46
CA PHE A 14 1.09 13.54 -9.92
C PHE A 14 -0.11 12.66 -9.58
N TRP A 15 -0.56 11.82 -10.52
CA TRP A 15 -1.73 10.97 -10.30
C TRP A 15 -1.49 9.88 -9.27
N CYS A 16 -0.33 9.20 -9.29
CA CYS A 16 0.01 8.17 -8.30
C CYS A 16 0.07 8.70 -6.86
N ASN A 17 0.47 9.96 -6.65
CA ASN A 17 0.48 10.55 -5.31
C ASN A 17 -0.91 10.85 -4.76
N THR A 18 -1.90 11.08 -5.63
CA THR A 18 -3.28 11.40 -5.23
C THR A 18 -4.17 10.15 -5.19
N PHE A 19 -3.97 9.25 -6.15
CA PHE A 19 -4.78 8.06 -6.36
C PHE A 19 -3.88 6.86 -6.64
N THR A 20 -4.30 5.67 -6.22
CA THR A 20 -3.64 4.45 -6.72
C THR A 20 -4.07 4.16 -8.17
N LEU A 21 -3.17 4.13 -9.15
CA LEU A 21 -3.60 3.83 -10.52
C LEU A 21 -4.08 2.37 -10.67
N PRO A 22 -5.23 2.10 -11.33
CA PRO A 22 -5.63 0.75 -11.70
C PRO A 22 -4.58 0.08 -12.59
N LYS A 23 -4.42 -1.25 -12.44
CA LYS A 23 -3.45 -2.01 -13.25
C LYS A 23 -3.70 -1.87 -14.76
N LEU A 24 -4.96 -1.77 -15.18
CA LEU A 24 -5.31 -1.57 -16.58
C LEU A 24 -4.79 -0.23 -17.10
N CYS A 25 -4.97 0.86 -16.34
CA CYS A 25 -4.44 2.17 -16.71
C CYS A 25 -2.91 2.14 -16.84
N ILE A 26 -2.21 1.50 -15.90
CA ILE A 26 -0.75 1.35 -15.97
C ILE A 26 -0.35 0.57 -17.23
N LYS A 27 -1.03 -0.54 -17.53
CA LYS A 27 -0.78 -1.33 -18.74
C LYS A 27 -0.98 -0.51 -20.01
N THR A 28 -2.05 0.29 -20.08
CA THR A 28 -2.31 1.17 -21.23
C THR A 28 -1.21 2.23 -21.37
N ILE A 29 -0.77 2.85 -20.27
CA ILE A 29 0.33 3.83 -20.30
C ILE A 29 1.62 3.19 -20.79
N ASN A 30 2.00 2.03 -20.24
CA ASN A 30 3.19 1.30 -20.64
C ASN A 30 3.12 0.90 -22.12
N SER A 31 1.96 0.43 -22.59
CA SER A 31 1.73 0.08 -24.00
C SER A 31 1.92 1.29 -24.93
N MET A 32 1.33 2.44 -24.59
CA MET A 32 1.51 3.68 -25.37
C MET A 32 2.96 4.14 -25.40
N CYS A 33 3.67 4.04 -24.27
CA CYS A 33 5.09 4.41 -24.22
C CYS A 33 5.96 3.43 -25.03
N GLY A 34 5.64 2.13 -25.02
CA GLY A 34 6.29 1.11 -25.85
C GLY A 34 6.05 1.37 -27.34
N ALA A 35 4.80 1.60 -27.74
CA ALA A 35 4.46 1.93 -29.12
C ALA A 35 5.18 3.20 -29.60
N TYR A 36 5.35 4.20 -28.74
CA TYR A 36 6.12 5.40 -29.04
C TYR A 36 7.62 5.12 -29.21
N LEU A 37 8.22 4.27 -28.36
CA LEU A 37 9.64 3.92 -28.46
C LEU A 37 9.97 3.15 -29.74
N TRP A 38 9.07 2.27 -30.19
CA TRP A 38 9.32 1.36 -31.30
C TRP A 38 8.73 1.82 -32.64
N LYS A 39 8.20 3.05 -32.72
CA LYS A 39 7.44 3.53 -33.89
C LYS A 39 8.27 3.77 -35.16
N GLU A 40 9.60 3.90 -35.07
CA GLU A 40 10.43 4.39 -36.18
C GLU A 40 11.54 3.43 -36.68
N GLY A 41 11.56 2.17 -36.26
CA GLY A 41 12.60 1.22 -36.66
C GLY A 41 12.07 0.02 -37.45
N HIS A 42 12.53 -0.18 -38.69
CA HIS A 42 12.35 -1.41 -39.47
C HIS A 42 12.93 -2.68 -38.81
N HIS A 43 13.62 -2.53 -37.67
CA HIS A 43 14.14 -3.63 -36.86
C HIS A 43 13.36 -3.67 -35.55
N SER A 44 12.31 -4.49 -35.57
CA SER A 44 11.47 -4.85 -34.44
C SER A 44 12.24 -5.73 -33.43
N ALA A 45 13.24 -5.17 -32.76
CA ALA A 45 13.79 -5.78 -31.55
C ALA A 45 12.98 -5.24 -30.35
N GLY A 46 11.77 -5.76 -30.18
CA GLY A 46 10.88 -5.40 -29.08
C GLY A 46 11.43 -5.90 -27.75
N VAL A 47 12.21 -5.07 -27.08
CA VAL A 47 12.65 -5.33 -25.71
C VAL A 47 11.40 -5.28 -24.80
N ALA A 48 11.26 -6.27 -23.92
CA ALA A 48 10.15 -6.33 -22.98
C ALA A 48 10.10 -5.06 -22.12
N TRP A 49 8.90 -4.58 -21.81
CA TRP A 49 8.73 -3.34 -21.04
C TRP A 49 9.40 -3.41 -19.66
N GLU A 50 9.44 -4.61 -19.07
CA GLU A 50 10.10 -4.89 -17.80
C GLU A 50 11.60 -4.58 -17.87
N GLU A 51 12.27 -5.06 -18.92
CA GLU A 51 13.70 -4.82 -19.19
C GLU A 51 14.00 -3.31 -19.38
N ILE A 52 13.09 -2.58 -20.04
CA ILE A 52 13.20 -1.13 -20.26
C ILE A 52 13.17 -0.35 -18.94
N THR A 53 12.43 -0.86 -17.93
CA THR A 53 12.24 -0.17 -16.65
C THR A 53 13.37 -0.36 -15.65
N HIS A 54 14.36 -1.20 -15.96
CA HIS A 54 15.56 -1.34 -15.13
C HIS A 54 16.36 -0.04 -15.05
N ALA A 55 17.19 0.04 -14.00
CA ALA A 55 18.13 1.14 -13.87
C ALA A 55 19.10 1.15 -15.07
N LYS A 56 19.63 2.32 -15.42
CA LYS A 56 20.62 2.44 -16.51
C LYS A 56 21.87 1.60 -16.26
N GLU A 57 22.23 1.44 -14.98
CA GLU A 57 23.35 0.62 -14.51
C GLU A 57 23.10 -0.88 -14.74
N GLU A 58 21.83 -1.30 -14.77
CA GLU A 58 21.37 -2.67 -15.01
C GLU A 58 21.04 -2.91 -16.50
N GLY A 59 21.34 -1.97 -17.39
CA GLY A 59 21.07 -2.09 -18.83
C GLY A 59 19.70 -1.58 -19.30
N GLY A 60 18.87 -1.06 -18.38
CA GLY A 60 17.57 -0.47 -18.72
C GLY A 60 17.65 0.98 -19.25
N LEU A 61 16.52 1.53 -19.70
CA LEU A 61 16.47 2.91 -20.21
C LEU A 61 16.26 3.97 -19.12
N GLY A 62 16.21 3.55 -17.85
CA GLY A 62 15.90 4.42 -16.71
C GLY A 62 14.46 4.94 -16.72
N VAL A 63 13.55 4.24 -17.40
CA VAL A 63 12.11 4.50 -17.33
C VAL A 63 11.59 3.93 -16.01
N ARG A 64 10.77 4.69 -15.30
CA ARG A 64 10.27 4.24 -14.00
C ARG A 64 9.22 3.13 -14.16
N ASP A 65 9.37 2.03 -13.43
CA ASP A 65 8.27 1.06 -13.29
C ASP A 65 7.08 1.67 -12.54
N LEU A 66 6.01 1.94 -13.29
CA LEU A 66 4.77 2.50 -12.76
C LEU A 66 4.07 1.56 -11.79
N VAL A 67 4.25 0.25 -11.87
CA VAL A 67 3.63 -0.70 -10.93
C VAL A 67 4.27 -0.55 -9.56
N THR A 68 5.59 -0.60 -9.49
CA THR A 68 6.36 -0.39 -8.26
C THR A 68 6.17 1.02 -7.73
N TRP A 69 6.20 2.05 -8.59
CA TRP A 69 5.99 3.43 -8.17
C TRP A 69 4.61 3.65 -7.57
N ASN A 70 3.56 3.13 -8.20
CA ASN A 70 2.20 3.24 -7.70
C ASN A 70 2.05 2.54 -6.34
N LYS A 71 2.68 1.36 -6.15
CA LYS A 71 2.73 0.68 -4.84
C LYS A 71 3.44 1.53 -3.78
N ALA A 72 4.56 2.17 -4.12
CA ALA A 72 5.29 3.06 -3.23
C ALA A 72 4.48 4.29 -2.84
N CYS A 73 3.77 4.92 -3.79
CA CYS A 73 2.85 6.03 -3.50
C CYS A 73 1.69 5.60 -2.60
N SER A 74 1.09 4.43 -2.81
CA SER A 74 0.07 3.89 -1.90
C SER A 74 0.63 3.66 -0.50
N MET A 75 1.88 3.18 -0.37
CA MET A 75 2.55 3.00 0.92
C MET A 75 2.79 4.33 1.62
N LYS A 76 3.19 5.36 0.87
CA LYS A 76 3.31 6.74 1.37
C LYS A 76 1.96 7.27 1.89
N LEU A 77 0.85 6.98 1.24
CA LEU A 77 -0.49 7.36 1.73
C LEU A 77 -0.83 6.66 3.04
N LEU A 78 -0.49 5.37 3.20
CA LEU A 78 -0.62 4.68 4.49
C LEU A 78 0.24 5.35 5.56
N TRP A 79 1.49 5.69 5.24
CA TRP A 79 2.34 6.41 6.18
C TRP A 79 1.71 7.73 6.63
N LEU A 80 1.13 8.51 5.71
CA LEU A 80 0.42 9.73 6.05
C LEU A 80 -0.80 9.47 6.95
N LEU A 81 -1.57 8.41 6.68
CA LEU A 81 -2.73 8.02 7.48
C LEU A 81 -2.37 7.78 8.96
N PHE A 82 -1.25 7.09 9.21
CA PHE A 82 -0.79 6.78 10.57
C PHE A 82 -0.06 7.93 11.25
N PHE A 83 0.82 8.65 10.54
CA PHE A 83 1.77 9.58 11.16
C PHE A 83 1.48 11.06 10.89
N ARG A 84 0.55 11.42 9.99
CA ARG A 84 0.17 12.81 9.71
C ARG A 84 -1.35 13.01 9.72
N SER A 85 -1.88 13.37 10.88
CA SER A 85 -3.32 13.64 11.07
C SER A 85 -3.83 14.97 10.53
N GLY A 86 -3.01 15.77 9.84
CA GLY A 86 -3.36 17.14 9.45
C GLY A 86 -4.19 17.29 8.17
N SER A 87 -4.45 16.22 7.41
CA SER A 87 -5.21 16.33 6.16
C SER A 87 -6.68 15.92 6.31
N ILE A 88 -7.56 16.60 5.57
CA ILE A 88 -9.00 16.28 5.51
C ILE A 88 -9.21 14.82 5.09
N TRP A 89 -8.41 14.33 4.14
CA TRP A 89 -8.46 12.93 3.72
C TRP A 89 -8.17 11.95 4.86
N VAL A 90 -7.17 12.23 5.71
CA VAL A 90 -6.86 11.39 6.88
C VAL A 90 -8.00 11.42 7.91
N ALA A 91 -8.56 12.60 8.19
CA ALA A 91 -9.69 12.73 9.12
C ALA A 91 -10.92 11.96 8.62
N TRP A 92 -11.28 12.15 7.34
CA TRP A 92 -12.39 11.44 6.70
C TRP A 92 -12.16 9.93 6.69
N PHE A 93 -10.98 9.45 6.30
CA PHE A 93 -10.69 8.02 6.24
C PHE A 93 -10.79 7.37 7.63
N LYS A 94 -10.26 8.03 8.67
CA LYS A 94 -10.37 7.54 10.05
C LYS A 94 -11.82 7.47 10.50
N GLN A 95 -12.62 8.49 10.22
CA GLN A 95 -14.00 8.53 10.68
C GLN A 95 -14.91 7.57 9.90
N GLU A 96 -14.91 7.66 8.57
CA GLU A 96 -15.87 6.96 7.72
C GLU A 96 -15.47 5.52 7.43
N ILE A 97 -14.17 5.24 7.25
CA ILE A 97 -13.70 3.89 6.90
C ILE A 97 -13.30 3.11 8.14
N LEU A 98 -12.66 3.75 9.11
CA LEU A 98 -12.13 3.10 10.32
C LEU A 98 -13.00 3.32 11.57
N SER A 99 -14.18 3.93 11.43
CA SER A 99 -15.12 4.18 12.54
C SER A 99 -14.49 4.91 13.72
N GLY A 100 -13.62 5.88 13.44
CA GLY A 100 -12.95 6.73 14.42
C GLY A 100 -11.71 6.11 15.08
N ASN A 101 -11.41 4.82 14.90
CA ASN A 101 -10.23 4.18 15.51
C ASN A 101 -9.27 3.65 14.44
N ILE A 102 -8.05 4.20 14.42
CA ILE A 102 -7.00 3.82 13.46
C ILE A 102 -6.62 2.33 13.52
N SER A 103 -6.70 1.71 14.71
CA SER A 103 -6.38 0.29 14.90
C SER A 103 -7.32 -0.65 14.15
N ASN A 104 -8.52 -0.18 13.79
CA ASN A 104 -9.44 -0.93 12.94
C ASN A 104 -8.86 -1.19 11.55
N PHE A 105 -7.85 -0.43 11.11
CA PHE A 105 -7.20 -0.66 9.81
C PHE A 105 -6.64 -2.09 9.67
N TRP A 106 -6.17 -2.68 10.76
CA TRP A 106 -5.56 -4.03 10.74
C TRP A 106 -6.59 -5.15 10.66
N THR A 107 -7.81 -4.92 11.15
CA THR A 107 -8.86 -5.93 11.26
C THR A 107 -10.00 -5.74 10.26
N LEU A 108 -10.15 -4.54 9.71
CA LEU A 108 -11.22 -4.19 8.77
C LEU A 108 -11.18 -5.11 7.54
N LYS A 109 -12.30 -5.76 7.28
CA LYS A 109 -12.50 -6.59 6.09
C LYS A 109 -12.88 -5.72 4.89
N GLU A 110 -12.47 -6.13 3.70
CA GLU A 110 -12.91 -5.47 2.46
C GLU A 110 -14.43 -5.62 2.30
N ASN A 111 -15.14 -4.50 2.10
CA ASN A 111 -16.56 -4.48 1.74
C ASN A 111 -16.72 -4.04 0.28
N ASN A 112 -17.74 -4.53 -0.42
CA ASN A 112 -18.11 -4.07 -1.76
C ASN A 112 -18.34 -2.56 -1.82
N ASN A 113 -18.87 -1.96 -0.76
CA ASN A 113 -19.11 -0.52 -0.65
C ASN A 113 -17.82 0.31 -0.52
N HIS A 114 -16.68 -0.31 -0.20
CA HIS A 114 -15.41 0.41 -0.14
C HIS A 114 -14.95 0.83 -1.53
N SER A 115 -14.45 2.06 -1.62
CA SER A 115 -13.81 2.54 -2.84
C SER A 115 -12.61 1.64 -3.19
N TRP A 116 -12.30 1.62 -4.48
CA TRP A 116 -11.18 0.85 -5.01
C TRP A 116 -9.84 1.25 -4.34
N MET A 117 -9.69 2.52 -3.94
CA MET A 117 -8.53 3.04 -3.22
C MET A 117 -8.45 2.45 -1.81
N VAL A 118 -9.55 2.42 -1.07
CA VAL A 118 -9.63 1.82 0.27
C VAL A 118 -9.25 0.34 0.19
N LYS A 119 -9.84 -0.42 -0.73
CA LYS A 119 -9.51 -1.84 -0.93
C LYS A 119 -8.02 -2.03 -1.21
N ARG A 120 -7.42 -1.18 -2.05
CA ARG A 120 -5.98 -1.24 -2.31
C ARG A 120 -5.15 -1.00 -1.06
N LEU A 121 -5.48 0.03 -0.28
CA LEU A 121 -4.75 0.37 0.94
C LEU A 121 -4.84 -0.78 1.96
N LEU A 122 -6.02 -1.39 2.13
CA LEU A 122 -6.21 -2.56 2.98
C LEU A 122 -5.35 -3.75 2.53
N ARG A 123 -5.21 -4.00 1.23
CA ARG A 123 -4.33 -5.08 0.71
C ARG A 123 -2.84 -4.83 0.95
N LEU A 124 -2.44 -3.60 1.23
CA LEU A 124 -1.06 -3.27 1.57
C LEU A 124 -0.78 -3.37 3.07
N ARG A 125 -1.79 -3.70 3.89
CA ARG A 125 -1.65 -3.79 5.35
C ARG A 125 -0.54 -4.74 5.78
N ASP A 126 -0.44 -5.91 5.16
CA ASP A 126 0.51 -6.94 5.60
C ASP A 126 1.95 -6.53 5.29
N ILE A 127 2.12 -5.73 4.23
CA ILE A 127 3.41 -5.13 3.88
C ILE A 127 3.73 -3.98 4.83
N ALA A 128 2.74 -3.18 5.22
CA ALA A 128 2.91 -2.00 6.08
C ALA A 128 3.11 -2.38 7.56
N PHE A 129 2.44 -3.43 8.03
CA PHE A 129 2.34 -3.82 9.44
C PHE A 129 3.70 -3.93 10.15
N PRO A 130 4.73 -4.60 9.59
CA PRO A 130 6.03 -4.72 10.25
C PRO A 130 6.74 -3.37 10.49
N TRP A 131 6.45 -2.36 9.66
CA TRP A 131 7.09 -1.05 9.70
C TRP A 131 6.36 -0.05 10.60
N ILE A 132 5.10 -0.30 10.93
CA ILE A 132 4.26 0.59 11.73
C ILE A 132 4.12 -0.01 13.12
N LYS A 133 4.89 0.52 14.08
CA LYS A 133 4.81 0.15 15.49
C LYS A 133 3.97 1.15 16.28
N MET A 134 3.12 0.64 17.15
CA MET A 134 2.32 1.45 18.06
C MET A 134 3.04 1.60 19.39
N ARG A 135 3.18 2.84 19.86
CA ARG A 135 3.61 3.14 21.22
C ARG A 135 2.40 3.17 22.14
N ILE A 136 2.37 2.30 23.15
CA ILE A 136 1.28 2.28 24.13
C ILE A 136 1.39 3.52 25.03
N GLY A 137 0.28 4.26 25.11
CA GLY A 137 0.06 5.31 26.11
C GLY A 137 -0.90 4.81 27.21
N ASN A 138 -2.08 5.42 27.30
CA ASN A 138 -3.13 5.02 28.25
C ASN A 138 -3.98 3.81 27.80
N GLY A 139 -3.62 3.17 26.68
CA GLY A 139 -4.30 1.99 26.15
C GLY A 139 -5.65 2.22 25.46
N ARG A 140 -6.27 3.41 25.54
CA ARG A 140 -7.65 3.63 25.04
C ARG A 140 -7.82 3.46 23.53
N THR A 141 -6.77 3.70 22.76
CA THR A 141 -6.76 3.57 21.30
C THR A 141 -6.02 2.33 20.82
N CYS A 142 -5.56 1.47 21.75
CA CYS A 142 -4.77 0.28 21.47
C CYS A 142 -5.66 -0.95 21.51
N ASN A 143 -5.78 -1.65 20.38
CA ASN A 143 -6.32 -3.00 20.36
C ASN A 143 -5.21 -3.99 20.72
N PHE A 144 -5.21 -4.42 21.99
CA PHE A 144 -4.17 -5.25 22.60
C PHE A 144 -3.76 -6.48 21.77
N TRP A 145 -4.71 -7.14 21.12
CA TRP A 145 -4.46 -8.41 20.43
C TRP A 145 -3.90 -8.26 19.01
N VAL A 146 -4.24 -7.17 18.33
CA VAL A 146 -4.03 -7.03 16.88
C VAL A 146 -3.02 -5.95 16.50
N ASP A 147 -2.86 -4.92 17.34
CA ASP A 147 -1.94 -3.83 17.04
C ASP A 147 -0.48 -4.26 17.22
N ASN A 148 0.40 -3.73 16.38
CA ASN A 148 1.84 -3.97 16.45
C ASN A 148 2.51 -3.13 17.54
N TRP A 149 2.20 -3.39 18.80
CA TRP A 149 2.85 -2.74 19.94
C TRP A 149 3.93 -3.62 20.61
N SER A 150 3.84 -4.93 20.43
CA SER A 150 4.74 -5.89 21.08
C SER A 150 6.00 -6.16 20.23
N PRO A 151 7.08 -6.68 20.82
CA PRO A 151 8.23 -7.17 20.05
C PRO A 151 7.89 -8.29 19.07
N PHE A 152 6.77 -9.00 19.29
CA PHE A 152 6.32 -10.15 18.52
C PHE A 152 5.29 -9.79 17.43
N GLY A 153 4.95 -8.50 17.29
CA GLY A 153 3.88 -8.05 16.39
C GLY A 153 2.48 -8.25 16.98
N SER A 154 1.55 -8.70 16.14
CA SER A 154 0.18 -9.05 16.55
C SER A 154 0.21 -10.29 17.46
N LEU A 155 -0.31 -10.15 18.68
CA LEU A 155 -0.37 -11.26 19.62
C LEU A 155 -1.31 -12.37 19.15
N THR A 156 -2.39 -12.03 18.45
CA THR A 156 -3.27 -13.03 17.82
C THR A 156 -2.49 -13.91 16.82
N SER A 157 -1.61 -13.30 16.03
CA SER A 157 -0.80 -14.03 15.06
C SER A 157 0.32 -14.82 15.73
N PHE A 158 0.94 -14.25 16.77
CA PHE A 158 2.02 -14.90 17.52
C PHE A 158 1.54 -16.12 18.31
N LEU A 159 0.45 -15.98 19.07
CA LEU A 159 -0.10 -17.05 19.91
C LEU A 159 -0.96 -18.04 19.13
N GLN A 160 -1.32 -17.72 17.87
CA GLN A 160 -2.26 -18.50 17.05
C GLN A 160 -3.60 -18.76 17.77
N ALA A 161 -4.00 -17.85 18.66
CA ALA A 161 -5.17 -17.99 19.52
C ALA A 161 -6.04 -16.73 19.44
N THR A 162 -7.36 -16.94 19.45
CA THR A 162 -8.35 -15.86 19.57
C THR A 162 -8.66 -15.56 21.03
N ILE A 163 -9.29 -14.42 21.28
CA ILE A 163 -9.77 -14.07 22.63
C ILE A 163 -10.72 -15.15 23.18
N ALA A 164 -11.52 -15.77 22.32
CA ALA A 164 -12.43 -16.86 22.70
C ALA A 164 -11.68 -18.13 23.10
N ASP A 165 -10.52 -18.39 22.50
CA ASP A 165 -9.68 -19.55 22.86
C ASP A 165 -9.02 -19.35 24.23
N LEU A 166 -8.66 -18.09 24.54
CA LEU A 166 -7.95 -17.72 25.77
C LEU A 166 -8.88 -17.42 26.94
N ASN A 167 -10.17 -17.18 26.71
CA ASN A 167 -11.15 -16.90 27.75
C ASN A 167 -12.32 -17.88 27.64
N ARG A 168 -12.26 -18.96 28.43
CA ARG A 168 -13.36 -19.92 28.56
C ARG A 168 -14.11 -19.62 29.85
N GLU A 169 -15.38 -19.21 29.69
CA GLU A 169 -16.30 -19.00 30.81
C GLU A 169 -15.80 -18.00 31.88
N GLY A 170 -15.03 -16.99 31.47
CA GLY A 170 -14.47 -15.97 32.36
C GLY A 170 -13.09 -16.31 32.92
N ASN A 171 -12.56 -17.50 32.64
CA ASN A 171 -11.21 -17.90 33.04
C ASN A 171 -10.22 -17.68 31.90
N TRP A 172 -9.18 -16.88 32.18
CA TRP A 172 -8.09 -16.63 31.25
C TRP A 172 -7.06 -17.75 31.29
N ILE A 173 -6.87 -18.42 30.16
CA ILE A 173 -5.91 -19.51 29.97
C ILE A 173 -4.85 -18.98 29.02
N PHE A 174 -3.71 -18.53 29.57
CA PHE A 174 -2.56 -18.12 28.76
C PHE A 174 -1.71 -19.36 28.42
N PRO A 175 -1.22 -19.50 27.17
CA PRO A 175 -0.22 -20.50 26.84
C PRO A 175 1.00 -20.34 27.75
N PRO A 176 1.65 -21.44 28.17
CA PRO A 176 2.85 -21.39 29.01
C PRO A 176 4.03 -20.67 28.34
#